data_AF-A0A932D0B4-F1
#
_entry.id   AF-A0A932D0B4-F1
#
_cell.length_a   1.000
_cell.length_b   1.000
_cell.length_c   1.000
_cell.angle_alpha   90.00
_cell.angle_beta   90.00
_cell.angle_gamma   90.00
#
_symmetry.space_group_name_H-M   'P 1'
#
loop_
_entity.id
_entity.type
_entity.pdbx_description
1 polymer ?
#
loop_
_entity_poly.entity_id
_entity_poly.type
_entity_poly.pdbx_seq_one_letter_code
_entity_poly.pdbx_strand_id
1 'polypeptide(L)'
;MGRIDLHALALLVALGAPACTAELSGPVESGEMQLPPSEPEPDSAGRTRFETSIQPLLDDRCAVCHADPAMAPAFLSRNPEVYDTVMAWPSLIVVEAPERSRLVTKGDHDGPAWEQAQVDAILAWLAVEADPSEDVVVPDDEDDPALDDGDAIPDDPLCSDLDAFASMARPPLDDKCGNCHGGGDAEAVLALDLTPPPDARAVVCAEVASFIDRDRPMSSLLFTAVDPNEAPAHPFDFNGNWPDFGEFRTALLRWINDGD
;
A
#
# COMPACT_ATOMS: atom_id res chain seq x y z
N MET A 1 49.37 8.30 -67.44
CA MET A 1 48.49 7.17 -67.80
C MET A 1 47.30 7.20 -66.85
N GLY A 2 46.01 7.22 -67.19
CA GLY A 2 45.29 7.11 -68.45
C GLY A 2 43.92 6.45 -68.18
N ARG A 3 42.86 7.27 -68.14
CA ARG A 3 41.45 7.06 -68.60
C ARG A 3 40.48 6.13 -67.82
N ILE A 4 39.39 6.64 -67.20
CA ILE A 4 37.92 6.82 -67.56
C ILE A 4 37.15 5.47 -67.71
N ASP A 5 35.90 5.19 -67.26
CA ASP A 5 34.55 5.82 -67.30
C ASP A 5 33.60 5.13 -66.25
N LEU A 6 32.68 5.79 -65.52
CA LEU A 6 31.38 6.47 -65.79
C LEU A 6 30.14 5.56 -66.02
N HIS A 7 29.04 5.95 -65.31
CA HIS A 7 27.60 5.64 -65.48
C HIS A 7 27.07 4.39 -64.73
N ALA A 8 25.93 4.40 -64.03
CA ALA A 8 24.70 5.11 -64.33
C ALA A 8 23.87 5.51 -63.09
N LEU A 9 23.09 6.57 -63.29
CA LEU A 9 22.14 7.22 -62.40
C LEU A 9 20.71 6.90 -62.89
N ALA A 10 19.78 6.54 -62.00
CA ALA A 10 18.31 6.62 -62.17
C ALA A 10 17.70 6.37 -60.77
N LEU A 11 17.07 7.28 -60.01
CA LEU A 11 16.10 8.37 -60.23
C LEU A 11 14.62 7.92 -60.37
N LEU A 12 13.79 8.57 -59.52
CA LEU A 12 12.31 8.71 -59.50
C LEU A 12 11.48 7.57 -58.86
N VAL A 13 10.82 7.75 -57.69
CA VAL A 13 9.62 8.57 -57.32
C VAL A 13 8.34 7.72 -57.33
N ALA A 14 7.61 7.68 -56.22
CA ALA A 14 6.22 8.18 -56.09
C ALA A 14 5.58 7.77 -54.76
N LEU A 15 5.04 8.76 -54.04
CA LEU A 15 4.02 8.61 -53.01
C LEU A 15 2.72 8.07 -53.62
N GLY A 16 1.95 7.35 -52.82
CA GLY A 16 0.53 7.10 -53.11
C GLY A 16 -0.15 6.22 -52.08
N ALA A 17 -0.80 6.83 -51.08
CA ALA A 17 -2.05 6.27 -50.53
C ALA A 17 -3.18 6.69 -51.49
N PRO A 18 -4.21 5.83 -51.71
CA PRO A 18 -5.40 6.00 -50.88
C PRO A 18 -6.28 4.75 -50.67
N ALA A 19 -7.19 4.91 -49.71
CA ALA A 19 -8.58 4.48 -49.68
C ALA A 19 -8.95 2.98 -49.62
N CYS A 20 -9.76 2.71 -48.60
CA CYS A 20 -10.60 1.54 -48.39
C CYS A 20 -11.44 1.22 -49.63
N THR A 21 -11.41 -0.04 -50.07
CA THR A 21 -12.54 -0.67 -50.76
C THR A 21 -12.83 -2.01 -50.09
N ALA A 22 -14.07 -2.15 -49.62
CA ALA A 22 -14.60 -3.37 -49.06
C ALA A 22 -14.97 -4.35 -50.20
N GLU A 23 -14.67 -5.63 -50.01
CA GLU A 23 -15.39 -6.72 -50.68
C GLU A 23 -15.86 -7.72 -49.61
N LEU A 24 -17.19 -7.85 -49.54
CA LEU A 24 -17.94 -8.85 -48.79
C LEU A 24 -17.99 -10.13 -49.63
N SER A 25 -17.36 -11.20 -49.18
CA SER A 25 -17.76 -12.59 -49.45
C SER A 25 -16.96 -13.56 -48.57
N GLY A 26 -17.58 -14.04 -47.49
CA GLY A 26 -17.04 -15.11 -46.65
C GLY A 26 -17.20 -16.50 -47.29
N PRO A 27 -16.52 -17.50 -46.72
CA PRO A 27 -17.28 -18.58 -46.10
C PRO A 27 -16.94 -18.74 -44.61
N VAL A 28 -17.97 -19.12 -43.87
CA VAL A 28 -17.95 -19.48 -42.46
C VAL A 28 -17.08 -20.72 -42.21
N GLU A 29 -15.93 -20.52 -41.55
CA GLU A 29 -15.16 -21.61 -40.94
C GLU A 29 -15.03 -21.33 -39.44
N SER A 30 -15.44 -22.36 -38.67
CA SER A 30 -15.06 -22.70 -37.30
C SER A 30 -14.74 -21.55 -36.36
N GLY A 31 -15.69 -21.21 -35.49
CA GLY A 31 -15.53 -20.20 -34.45
C GLY A 31 -14.40 -20.52 -33.47
N GLU A 32 -13.23 -19.98 -33.74
CA GLU A 32 -12.34 -19.47 -32.71
C GLU A 32 -12.96 -18.15 -32.24
N MET A 33 -13.42 -18.15 -30.98
CA MET A 33 -13.78 -16.93 -30.29
C MET A 33 -12.49 -16.13 -30.12
N GLN A 34 -12.14 -15.32 -31.12
CA GLN A 34 -11.08 -14.35 -31.01
C GLN A 34 -11.52 -13.37 -29.92
N LEU A 35 -10.99 -13.57 -28.72
CA LEU A 35 -11.09 -12.60 -27.65
C LEU A 35 -10.63 -11.26 -28.23
N PRO A 36 -11.36 -10.15 -28.00
CA PRO A 36 -10.86 -8.84 -28.37
C PRO A 36 -9.46 -8.64 -27.76
N PRO A 37 -8.57 -7.85 -28.38
CA PRO A 37 -7.32 -7.48 -27.74
C PRO A 37 -7.66 -6.90 -26.37
N SER A 38 -7.13 -7.51 -25.31
CA SER A 38 -7.26 -6.99 -23.96
C SER A 38 -6.75 -5.56 -23.99
N GLU A 39 -7.62 -4.59 -23.73
CA GLU A 39 -7.17 -3.25 -23.39
C GLU A 39 -6.21 -3.38 -22.18
N PRO A 40 -5.16 -2.54 -22.06
CA PRO A 40 -4.33 -2.58 -20.87
C PRO A 40 -5.26 -2.36 -19.67
N GLU A 41 -5.32 -3.36 -18.79
CA GLU A 41 -6.01 -3.24 -17.52
C GLU A 41 -5.51 -1.96 -16.83
N PRO A 42 -6.39 -1.13 -16.25
CA PRO A 42 -5.94 0.02 -15.50
C PRO A 42 -4.93 -0.42 -14.44
N ASP A 43 -3.82 0.31 -14.32
CA ASP A 43 -2.81 0.02 -13.29
C ASP A 43 -3.48 0.04 -11.91
N SER A 44 -3.28 -1.01 -11.13
CA SER A 44 -3.81 -1.10 -9.77
C SER A 44 -3.25 0.02 -8.89
N ALA A 45 -3.96 0.40 -7.83
CA ALA A 45 -3.46 1.35 -6.83
C ALA A 45 -2.10 0.88 -6.27
N GLY A 46 -1.94 -0.44 -6.08
CA GLY A 46 -0.69 -1.07 -5.66
C GLY A 46 0.45 -0.85 -6.65
N ARG A 47 0.22 -1.12 -7.95
CA ARG A 47 1.19 -0.85 -9.02
C ARG A 47 1.56 0.63 -9.10
N THR A 48 0.56 1.51 -9.10
CA THR A 48 0.80 2.96 -9.13
C THR A 48 1.71 3.38 -7.98
N ARG A 49 1.41 2.91 -6.75
CA ARG A 49 2.20 3.22 -5.55
C ARG A 49 3.61 2.62 -5.62
N PHE A 50 3.77 1.42 -6.16
CA PHE A 50 5.07 0.83 -6.41
C PHE A 50 5.92 1.72 -7.31
N GLU A 51 5.40 2.10 -8.48
CA GLU A 51 6.14 2.83 -9.49
C GLU A 51 6.52 4.23 -9.02
N THR A 52 5.64 4.91 -8.28
CA THR A 52 5.90 6.27 -7.80
C THR A 52 6.80 6.33 -6.57
N SER A 53 6.75 5.32 -5.70
CA SER A 53 7.33 5.42 -4.34
C SER A 53 8.35 4.33 -4.03
N ILE A 54 8.17 3.11 -4.53
CA ILE A 54 9.02 1.97 -4.18
C ILE A 54 10.11 1.74 -5.22
N GLN A 55 9.77 1.78 -6.50
CA GLN A 55 10.72 1.58 -7.59
C GLN A 55 11.90 2.58 -7.53
N PRO A 56 11.73 3.88 -7.22
CA PRO A 56 12.88 4.78 -7.06
C PRO A 56 13.83 4.36 -5.93
N LEU A 57 13.30 3.80 -4.83
CA LEU A 57 14.11 3.28 -3.71
C LEU A 57 14.90 2.04 -4.14
N LEU A 58 14.27 1.15 -4.91
CA LEU A 58 14.90 -0.05 -5.46
C LEU A 58 15.96 0.31 -6.51
N ASP A 59 15.67 1.28 -7.38
CA ASP A 59 16.59 1.76 -8.41
C ASP A 59 17.84 2.40 -7.77
N ASP A 60 17.67 3.23 -6.73
CA ASP A 60 18.78 3.89 -6.03
C ASP A 60 19.69 2.89 -5.29
N ARG A 61 19.10 1.89 -4.61
CA ARG A 61 19.84 1.06 -3.65
C ARG A 61 20.18 -0.34 -4.13
N CYS A 62 19.39 -0.89 -5.05
CA CYS A 62 19.41 -2.32 -5.36
C CYS A 62 19.69 -2.61 -6.84
N ALA A 63 19.26 -1.74 -7.76
CA ALA A 63 19.33 -2.01 -9.20
C ALA A 63 20.75 -2.21 -9.72
N VAL A 64 21.76 -1.58 -9.08
CA VAL A 64 23.16 -1.78 -9.46
C VAL A 64 23.57 -3.26 -9.46
N CYS A 65 22.99 -4.09 -8.60
CA CYS A 65 23.25 -5.53 -8.55
C CYS A 65 22.07 -6.36 -9.08
N HIS A 66 20.83 -5.93 -8.82
CA HIS A 66 19.62 -6.74 -9.02
C HIS A 66 18.88 -6.48 -10.34
N ALA A 67 19.41 -5.62 -11.22
CA ALA A 67 18.87 -5.43 -12.58
C ALA A 67 19.45 -6.42 -13.60
N ASP A 68 20.60 -7.05 -13.31
CA ASP A 68 21.31 -7.95 -14.23
C ASP A 68 21.52 -9.34 -13.58
N PRO A 69 21.04 -10.43 -14.20
CA PRO A 69 21.22 -11.79 -13.68
C PRO A 69 22.68 -12.25 -13.63
N ALA A 70 23.60 -11.56 -14.32
CA ALA A 70 25.04 -11.85 -14.23
C ALA A 70 25.66 -11.40 -12.89
N MET A 71 25.03 -10.46 -12.18
CA MET A 71 25.55 -9.91 -10.92
C MET A 71 24.87 -10.50 -9.69
N ALA A 72 23.53 -10.57 -9.70
CA ALA A 72 22.74 -11.05 -8.58
C ALA A 72 21.39 -11.60 -9.06
N PRO A 73 20.55 -12.16 -8.16
CA PRO A 73 19.16 -12.46 -8.47
C PRO A 73 18.43 -11.24 -9.08
N ALA A 74 18.02 -11.35 -10.34
CA ALA A 74 17.58 -10.20 -11.15
C ALA A 74 16.10 -9.82 -10.94
N PHE A 75 15.69 -9.60 -9.69
CA PHE A 75 14.31 -9.23 -9.37
C PHE A 75 13.94 -7.79 -9.77
N LEU A 76 14.91 -7.00 -10.27
CA LEU A 76 14.68 -5.67 -10.85
C LEU A 76 14.90 -5.65 -12.36
N SER A 77 14.81 -6.80 -13.02
CA SER A 77 14.90 -6.89 -14.48
C SER A 77 13.73 -6.15 -15.13
N ARG A 78 14.00 -5.28 -16.11
CA ARG A 78 12.99 -4.51 -16.86
C ARG A 78 12.35 -5.31 -18.00
N ASN A 79 12.22 -6.61 -17.85
CA ASN A 79 11.67 -7.50 -18.88
C ASN A 79 10.94 -8.67 -18.19
N PRO A 80 9.60 -8.66 -18.09
CA PRO A 80 8.66 -7.71 -18.71
C PRO A 80 8.70 -6.30 -18.09
N GLU A 81 8.41 -6.15 -16.80
CA GLU A 81 8.50 -4.88 -16.04
C GLU A 81 9.01 -5.13 -14.63
N VAL A 82 9.57 -4.10 -13.97
CA VAL A 82 10.15 -4.25 -12.63
C VAL A 82 9.10 -4.71 -11.62
N TYR A 83 7.91 -4.08 -11.62
CA TYR A 83 6.80 -4.47 -10.75
C TYR A 83 6.47 -5.95 -10.88
N ASP A 84 6.25 -6.43 -12.11
CA ASP A 84 5.93 -7.83 -12.38
C ASP A 84 7.01 -8.76 -11.86
N THR A 85 8.27 -8.42 -12.09
CA THR A 85 9.39 -9.24 -11.61
C THR A 85 9.51 -9.25 -10.10
N VAL A 86 9.22 -8.14 -9.42
CA VAL A 86 9.23 -8.04 -7.95
C VAL A 86 8.10 -8.88 -7.36
N MET A 87 6.88 -8.73 -7.87
CA MET A 87 5.70 -9.43 -7.36
C MET A 87 5.77 -10.95 -7.63
N ALA A 88 6.34 -11.36 -8.76
CA ALA A 88 6.50 -12.77 -9.10
C ALA A 88 7.73 -13.43 -8.42
N TRP A 89 8.63 -12.65 -7.81
CA TRP A 89 9.88 -13.20 -7.30
C TRP A 89 9.65 -14.09 -6.06
N PRO A 90 10.13 -15.35 -6.06
CA PRO A 90 9.86 -16.29 -4.97
C PRO A 90 10.23 -15.74 -3.60
N SER A 91 9.21 -15.56 -2.76
CA SER A 91 9.32 -15.07 -1.38
C SER A 91 9.93 -13.68 -1.23
N LEU A 92 10.07 -12.89 -2.30
CA LEU A 92 10.49 -11.51 -2.18
C LEU A 92 9.40 -10.69 -1.47
N ILE A 93 8.16 -10.89 -1.94
CA ILE A 93 6.94 -10.27 -1.46
C ILE A 93 6.04 -11.35 -0.86
N VAL A 94 5.48 -11.06 0.32
CA VAL A 94 4.45 -11.85 1.00
C VAL A 94 3.35 -10.87 1.38
N VAL A 95 2.33 -10.79 0.54
CA VAL A 95 1.28 -9.76 0.64
C VAL A 95 0.44 -9.95 1.91
N GLU A 96 0.13 -11.19 2.26
CA GLU A 96 -0.70 -11.54 3.42
C GLU A 96 0.03 -11.41 4.77
N ALA A 97 1.36 -11.18 4.73
CA ALA A 97 2.18 -10.91 5.89
C ALA A 97 3.37 -10.04 5.46
N PRO A 98 3.13 -8.73 5.20
CA PRO A 98 4.13 -7.80 4.64
C PRO A 98 5.45 -7.80 5.41
N GLU A 99 5.40 -7.91 6.73
CA GLU A 99 6.55 -7.96 7.63
C GLU A 99 7.41 -9.22 7.44
N ARG A 100 6.92 -10.24 6.74
CA ARG A 100 7.65 -11.46 6.38
C ARG A 100 8.23 -11.42 4.97
N SER A 101 7.94 -10.38 4.20
CA SER A 101 8.54 -10.16 2.87
C SER A 101 10.06 -10.09 3.01
N ARG A 102 10.80 -10.79 2.14
CA ARG A 102 12.27 -10.66 2.12
C ARG A 102 12.72 -9.25 1.75
N LEU A 103 11.88 -8.51 1.03
CA LEU A 103 12.15 -7.11 0.74
C LEU A 103 12.25 -6.26 2.02
N VAL A 104 11.43 -6.57 3.02
CA VAL A 104 11.38 -5.92 4.34
C VAL A 104 12.44 -6.50 5.29
N THR A 105 12.51 -7.83 5.37
CA THR A 105 13.36 -8.58 6.32
C THR A 105 14.79 -8.79 5.83
N LYS A 106 15.22 -8.09 4.77
CA LYS A 106 16.54 -8.31 4.19
C LYS A 106 17.61 -8.14 5.28
N GLY A 107 18.45 -9.16 5.45
CA GLY A 107 19.60 -9.11 6.35
C GLY A 107 20.78 -8.36 5.71
N ASP A 108 21.92 -8.39 6.40
CA ASP A 108 23.17 -7.83 5.90
C ASP A 108 23.57 -8.45 4.54
N HIS A 109 23.75 -7.61 3.53
CA HIS A 109 24.33 -7.94 2.23
C HIS A 109 25.07 -6.71 1.69
N ASP A 110 25.78 -6.87 0.57
CA ASP A 110 26.52 -5.79 -0.09
C ASP A 110 25.55 -4.77 -0.72
N GLY A 111 25.01 -3.89 0.14
CA GLY A 111 24.09 -2.82 -0.17
C GLY A 111 23.67 -2.10 1.11
N PRO A 112 23.28 -0.82 1.05
CA PRO A 112 22.80 -0.13 2.24
C PRO A 112 21.55 -0.84 2.79
N ALA A 113 21.45 -0.89 4.11
CA ALA A 113 20.21 -1.26 4.78
C ALA A 113 19.09 -0.28 4.40
N TRP A 114 17.85 -0.73 4.53
CA TRP A 114 16.73 0.20 4.47
C TRP A 114 16.81 1.14 5.67
N GLU A 115 16.54 2.42 5.43
CA GLU A 115 16.17 3.34 6.51
C GLU A 115 14.74 3.04 6.94
N GLN A 116 14.41 3.38 8.19
CA GLN A 116 13.10 3.04 8.75
C GLN A 116 11.95 3.62 7.92
N ALA A 117 12.05 4.89 7.50
CA ALA A 117 11.06 5.51 6.62
C ALA A 117 10.87 4.77 5.27
N GLN A 118 11.90 4.09 4.78
CA GLN A 118 11.81 3.28 3.56
C GLN A 118 11.12 1.94 3.83
N VAL A 119 11.36 1.34 5.00
CA VAL A 119 10.62 0.16 5.47
C VAL A 119 9.14 0.50 5.59
N ASP A 120 8.79 1.64 6.19
CA ASP A 120 7.41 2.09 6.33
C ASP A 120 6.74 2.34 4.97
N ALA A 121 7.46 2.93 4.01
CA ALA A 121 6.95 3.10 2.65
C ALA A 121 6.66 1.76 1.96
N ILE A 122 7.56 0.77 2.11
CA ILE A 122 7.39 -0.58 1.55
C ILE A 122 6.19 -1.29 2.19
N LEU A 123 6.06 -1.23 3.52
CA LEU A 123 4.92 -1.82 4.23
C LEU A 123 3.60 -1.18 3.84
N ALA A 124 3.57 0.15 3.66
CA ALA A 124 2.37 0.86 3.23
C ALA A 124 1.99 0.53 1.78
N TRP A 125 2.96 0.27 0.90
CA TRP A 125 2.67 -0.27 -0.44
C TRP A 125 2.09 -1.68 -0.37
N LEU A 126 2.69 -2.56 0.43
CA LEU A 126 2.23 -3.95 0.58
C LEU A 126 0.83 -4.05 1.19
N ALA A 127 0.43 -3.10 2.03
CA ALA A 127 -0.94 -3.01 2.51
C ALA A 127 -1.94 -2.77 1.36
N VAL A 128 -1.61 -1.87 0.41
CA VAL A 128 -2.45 -1.63 -0.78
C VAL A 128 -2.47 -2.86 -1.71
N GLU A 129 -1.38 -3.62 -1.79
CA GLU A 129 -1.37 -4.89 -2.53
C GLU A 129 -2.26 -5.96 -1.89
N ALA A 130 -2.41 -5.93 -0.56
CA ALA A 130 -3.25 -6.88 0.17
C ALA A 130 -4.74 -6.60 0.02
N ASP A 131 -5.09 -5.33 -0.16
CA ASP A 131 -6.46 -4.89 -0.43
C ASP A 131 -6.51 -3.87 -1.59
N PRO A 132 -6.62 -4.35 -2.84
CA PRO A 132 -6.67 -3.47 -4.01
C PRO A 132 -8.05 -2.83 -4.23
N SER A 133 -9.02 -3.02 -3.33
CA SER A 133 -10.42 -2.62 -3.54
C SER A 133 -10.74 -1.15 -3.24
N GLU A 134 -9.78 -0.38 -2.73
CA GLU A 134 -9.96 1.03 -2.33
C GLU A 134 -9.91 2.05 -3.48
N ASP A 135 -10.51 1.77 -4.65
CA ASP A 135 -10.62 2.78 -5.69
C ASP A 135 -11.80 2.57 -6.66
N VAL A 136 -13.04 2.53 -6.14
CA VAL A 136 -14.24 3.08 -6.83
C VAL A 136 -15.28 3.52 -5.79
N VAL A 137 -15.06 4.64 -5.09
CA VAL A 137 -16.17 5.33 -4.43
C VAL A 137 -16.96 6.08 -5.52
N VAL A 138 -18.02 5.45 -6.00
CA VAL A 138 -19.08 6.17 -6.71
C VAL A 138 -19.79 7.01 -5.64
N PRO A 139 -19.87 8.34 -5.77
CA PRO A 139 -20.64 9.14 -4.83
C PRO A 139 -22.11 8.79 -5.01
N ASP A 140 -22.69 8.08 -4.04
CA ASP A 140 -24.14 7.96 -3.94
C ASP A 140 -24.70 9.21 -3.24
N ASP A 141 -25.69 9.79 -3.91
CA ASP A 141 -26.30 11.08 -3.64
C ASP A 141 -26.89 11.22 -2.22
N GLU A 142 -26.78 12.44 -1.72
CA GLU A 142 -27.29 12.98 -0.46
C GLU A 142 -28.82 12.83 -0.32
N ASP A 143 -29.31 12.27 0.80
CA ASP A 143 -30.53 12.70 1.51
C ASP A 143 -30.86 11.74 2.69
N ASP A 144 -30.48 12.07 3.93
CA ASP A 144 -31.32 11.76 5.09
C ASP A 144 -31.12 12.73 6.27
N PRO A 145 -32.14 13.54 6.63
CA PRO A 145 -32.09 14.43 7.77
C PRO A 145 -32.77 13.80 8.99
N ALA A 146 -32.02 13.31 9.97
CA ALA A 146 -32.53 13.15 11.33
C ALA A 146 -31.43 13.10 12.39
N LEU A 147 -31.28 14.21 13.10
CA LEU A 147 -30.82 14.25 14.48
C LEU A 147 -32.07 14.23 15.38
N ASP A 148 -32.26 13.23 16.23
CA ASP A 148 -32.83 13.44 17.58
C ASP A 148 -32.59 12.24 18.54
N ASP A 149 -32.17 12.62 19.75
CA ASP A 149 -32.24 11.99 21.09
C ASP A 149 -31.76 10.54 21.42
N GLY A 150 -30.47 10.42 21.78
CA GLY A 150 -30.02 9.69 22.99
C GLY A 150 -28.85 8.70 22.86
N ASP A 151 -27.61 9.16 23.07
CA ASP A 151 -26.36 8.40 23.34
C ASP A 151 -26.11 7.14 22.47
N ALA A 152 -26.48 7.18 21.19
CA ALA A 152 -25.83 6.32 20.22
C ALA A 152 -24.42 6.88 20.00
N ILE A 153 -23.41 6.15 20.48
CA ILE A 153 -22.08 6.19 19.89
C ILE A 153 -22.31 6.15 18.37
N PRO A 154 -21.80 7.13 17.58
CA PRO A 154 -21.99 7.09 16.13
C PRO A 154 -21.64 5.69 15.63
N ASP A 155 -22.44 5.16 14.70
CA ASP A 155 -22.20 3.86 14.05
C ASP A 155 -20.87 3.95 13.27
N ASP A 156 -19.75 4.00 13.98
CA ASP A 156 -18.41 3.94 13.42
C ASP A 156 -18.19 2.46 13.03
N PRO A 157 -18.00 2.16 11.74
CA PRO A 157 -17.80 0.80 11.29
C PRO A 157 -16.68 0.07 12.04
N LEU A 158 -15.61 0.76 12.47
CA LEU A 158 -14.52 0.17 13.29
C LEU A 158 -15.00 -0.41 14.63
N CYS A 159 -16.10 0.13 15.15
CA CYS A 159 -16.70 -0.27 16.40
C CYS A 159 -17.94 -1.15 16.23
N SER A 160 -18.22 -1.61 15.01
CA SER A 160 -19.27 -2.60 14.75
C SER A 160 -18.92 -3.98 15.31
N ASP A 161 -17.63 -4.34 15.36
CA ASP A 161 -17.10 -5.54 16.03
C ASP A 161 -16.32 -5.19 17.31
N LEU A 162 -17.04 -5.09 18.43
CA LEU A 162 -16.46 -4.83 19.74
C LEU A 162 -15.64 -6.00 20.31
N ASP A 163 -15.79 -7.22 19.76
CA ASP A 163 -14.98 -8.37 20.16
C ASP A 163 -13.60 -8.33 19.48
N ALA A 164 -13.55 -7.92 18.21
CA ALA A 164 -12.32 -7.58 17.50
C ALA A 164 -11.53 -6.48 18.23
N PHE A 165 -12.18 -5.35 18.56
CA PHE A 165 -11.55 -4.29 19.36
C PHE A 165 -11.00 -4.82 20.69
N ALA A 166 -11.81 -5.58 21.44
CA ALA A 166 -11.43 -6.08 22.76
C ALA A 166 -10.28 -7.11 22.73
N SER A 167 -10.14 -7.86 21.65
CA SER A 167 -9.13 -8.91 21.53
C SER A 167 -7.83 -8.44 20.87
N MET A 168 -7.90 -7.46 19.98
CA MET A 168 -6.76 -7.01 19.17
C MET A 168 -6.23 -5.64 19.59
N ALA A 169 -7.10 -4.65 19.73
CA ALA A 169 -6.69 -3.26 19.97
C ALA A 169 -6.59 -2.92 21.47
N ARG A 170 -7.55 -3.36 22.28
CA ARG A 170 -7.60 -3.00 23.70
C ARG A 170 -6.38 -3.48 24.50
N PRO A 171 -5.90 -4.73 24.39
CA PRO A 171 -4.75 -5.20 25.18
C PRO A 171 -3.45 -4.40 24.96
N PRO A 172 -2.99 -4.11 23.72
CA PRO A 172 -1.79 -3.31 23.52
C PRO A 172 -1.97 -1.85 23.94
N LEU A 173 -3.19 -1.28 23.82
CA LEU A 173 -3.49 0.06 24.34
C LEU A 173 -3.38 0.11 25.87
N ASP A 174 -3.94 -0.88 26.57
CA ASP A 174 -3.84 -0.94 28.03
C ASP A 174 -2.39 -1.17 28.50
N ASP A 175 -1.64 -2.03 27.82
CA ASP A 175 -0.23 -2.32 28.16
C ASP A 175 0.68 -1.10 27.98
N LYS A 176 0.55 -0.39 26.86
CA LYS A 176 1.46 0.71 26.51
C LYS A 176 0.97 2.07 27.00
N CYS A 177 -0.33 2.33 26.94
CA CYS A 177 -0.92 3.66 27.18
C CYS A 177 -1.68 3.72 28.51
N GLY A 178 -2.15 2.57 29.03
CA GLY A 178 -3.07 2.49 30.17
C GLY A 178 -2.53 3.07 31.48
N ASN A 179 -1.22 3.12 31.69
CA ASN A 179 -0.69 3.75 32.91
C ASN A 179 -0.99 5.27 32.97
N CYS A 180 -1.09 5.95 31.83
CA CYS A 180 -1.44 7.37 31.77
C CYS A 180 -2.93 7.55 31.43
N HIS A 181 -3.35 6.98 30.31
CA HIS A 181 -4.71 7.10 29.76
C HIS A 181 -5.76 6.28 30.50
N GLY A 182 -5.35 5.34 31.36
CA GLY A 182 -6.21 4.57 32.25
C GLY A 182 -6.34 5.17 33.65
N GLY A 183 -6.07 6.47 33.82
CA GLY A 183 -6.34 7.22 35.05
C GLY A 183 -5.12 7.66 35.86
N GLY A 184 -3.90 7.38 35.40
CA GLY A 184 -2.68 7.81 36.08
C GLY A 184 -2.29 9.27 35.79
N ASP A 185 -2.81 9.85 34.70
CA ASP A 185 -2.60 11.25 34.33
C ASP A 185 -3.89 11.89 33.83
N ALA A 186 -4.33 12.98 34.46
CA ALA A 186 -5.60 13.61 34.13
C ALA A 186 -5.59 14.34 32.78
N GLU A 187 -4.45 14.86 32.34
CA GLU A 187 -4.33 15.51 31.02
C GLU A 187 -4.33 14.47 29.90
N ALA A 188 -3.68 13.31 30.13
CA ALA A 188 -3.71 12.18 29.21
C ALA A 188 -5.12 11.60 29.06
N VAL A 189 -5.86 11.42 30.17
CA VAL A 189 -7.26 10.96 30.15
C VAL A 189 -8.17 11.91 29.37
N LEU A 190 -7.95 13.23 29.48
CA LEU A 190 -8.70 14.21 28.69
C LEU A 190 -8.38 14.15 27.19
N ALA A 191 -7.20 13.66 26.82
CA ALA A 191 -6.80 13.49 25.42
C ALA A 191 -7.28 12.16 24.84
N LEU A 192 -7.26 11.08 25.62
CA LEU A 192 -7.78 9.77 25.25
C LEU A 192 -8.10 9.02 26.55
N ASP A 193 -9.37 8.67 26.77
CA ASP A 193 -9.82 8.01 28.00
C ASP A 193 -9.92 6.49 27.84
N LEU A 194 -8.98 5.77 28.47
CA LEU A 194 -8.98 4.30 28.59
C LEU A 194 -9.49 3.83 29.96
N THR A 195 -9.93 4.74 30.84
CA THR A 195 -10.46 4.40 32.17
C THR A 195 -11.77 3.60 32.17
N PRO A 196 -12.66 3.69 31.15
CA PRO A 196 -13.90 2.94 31.21
C PRO A 196 -13.63 1.44 31.28
N PRO A 197 -14.42 0.71 32.10
CA PRO A 197 -14.20 -0.70 32.35
C PRO A 197 -14.39 -1.56 31.09
N PRO A 198 -13.90 -2.81 31.07
CA PRO A 198 -13.97 -3.68 29.90
C PRO A 198 -15.38 -4.02 29.40
N ASP A 199 -16.45 -3.70 30.13
CA ASP A 199 -17.84 -3.82 29.69
C ASP A 199 -18.35 -2.55 28.98
N ALA A 200 -17.64 -1.42 29.10
CA ALA A 200 -17.88 -0.17 28.38
C ALA A 200 -17.10 -0.08 27.04
N ARG A 201 -16.97 -1.22 26.34
CA ARG A 201 -16.11 -1.37 25.13
C ARG A 201 -16.47 -0.41 24.02
N ALA A 202 -17.77 -0.14 23.82
CA ALA A 202 -18.25 0.76 22.78
C ALA A 202 -17.73 2.19 22.98
N VAL A 203 -17.70 2.67 24.23
CA VAL A 203 -17.22 4.03 24.55
C VAL A 203 -15.74 4.14 24.26
N VAL A 204 -14.94 3.17 24.70
CA VAL A 204 -13.48 3.21 24.50
C VAL A 204 -13.12 2.98 23.04
N CYS A 205 -13.85 2.11 22.35
CA CYS A 205 -13.67 1.91 20.91
C CYS A 205 -13.87 3.22 20.15
N ALA A 206 -14.97 3.93 20.40
CA ALA A 206 -15.27 5.19 19.73
C ALA A 206 -14.23 6.27 20.02
N GLU A 207 -13.78 6.36 21.27
CA GLU A 207 -12.71 7.28 21.66
C GLU A 207 -11.44 6.98 20.87
N VAL A 208 -11.00 5.71 20.82
CA VAL A 208 -9.80 5.28 20.07
C VAL A 208 -9.98 5.50 18.56
N ALA A 209 -11.14 5.16 18.01
CA ALA A 209 -11.45 5.30 16.59
C ALA A 209 -11.36 6.77 16.12
N SER A 210 -11.65 7.73 16.99
CA SER A 210 -11.50 9.16 16.68
C SER A 210 -10.05 9.61 16.40
N PHE A 211 -9.05 8.78 16.72
CA PHE A 211 -7.63 9.00 16.42
C PHE A 211 -7.16 8.29 15.15
N ILE A 212 -8.04 7.54 14.48
CA ILE A 212 -7.72 6.74 13.31
C ILE A 212 -8.07 7.51 12.04
N ASP A 213 -7.08 7.71 11.19
CA ASP A 213 -7.27 8.08 9.78
C ASP A 213 -7.44 6.76 9.01
N ARG A 214 -8.67 6.46 8.57
CA ARG A 214 -9.00 5.17 7.95
C ARG A 214 -8.44 5.05 6.53
N ASP A 215 -8.38 6.17 5.81
CA ASP A 215 -7.79 6.23 4.48
C ASP A 215 -6.26 6.08 4.55
N ARG A 216 -5.68 6.46 5.70
CA ARG A 216 -4.24 6.37 5.95
C ARG A 216 -3.98 5.88 7.37
N PRO A 217 -4.20 4.58 7.66
CA PRO A 217 -4.08 4.06 9.02
C PRO A 217 -2.74 4.42 9.64
N MET A 218 -1.65 4.36 8.86
CA MET A 218 -0.31 4.71 9.29
C MET A 218 -0.07 6.19 9.64
N SER A 219 -0.91 7.10 9.16
CA SER A 219 -0.87 8.53 9.49
C SER A 219 -1.79 8.89 10.66
N SER A 220 -2.51 7.91 11.22
CA SER A 220 -3.34 8.08 12.41
C SER A 220 -2.54 8.70 13.56
N LEU A 221 -3.18 9.61 14.28
CA LEU A 221 -2.58 10.27 15.44
C LEU A 221 -2.14 9.24 16.50
N LEU A 222 -2.84 8.11 16.59
CA LEU A 222 -2.50 7.00 17.47
C LEU A 222 -1.11 6.40 17.20
N PHE A 223 -0.60 6.46 15.96
CA PHE A 223 0.74 5.98 15.62
C PHE A 223 1.77 7.10 15.63
N THR A 224 1.44 8.26 15.06
CA THR A 224 2.42 9.37 14.95
C THR A 224 2.73 9.98 16.30
N ALA A 225 1.79 10.01 17.25
CA ALA A 225 2.02 10.55 18.58
C ALA A 225 3.10 9.78 19.36
N VAL A 226 3.17 8.47 19.16
CA VAL A 226 4.08 7.57 19.90
C VAL A 226 5.21 7.03 19.03
N ASP A 227 5.43 7.63 17.86
CA ASP A 227 6.49 7.20 16.93
C ASP A 227 7.88 7.42 17.56
N PRO A 228 8.71 6.38 17.69
CA PRO A 228 10.05 6.49 18.26
C PRO A 228 11.05 7.36 17.46
N ASN A 229 10.71 7.77 16.24
CA ASN A 229 11.51 8.70 15.43
C ASN A 229 11.12 10.17 15.58
N GLU A 230 9.96 10.49 16.14
CA GLU A 230 9.52 11.87 16.27
C GLU A 230 10.10 12.55 17.52
N ALA A 231 10.46 13.84 17.38
CA ALA A 231 10.85 14.66 18.53
C ALA A 231 9.68 14.73 19.53
N PRO A 232 9.91 14.93 20.85
CA PRO A 232 8.95 14.55 21.88
C PRO A 232 7.73 15.47 21.89
N ALA A 233 6.76 15.18 21.02
CA ALA A 233 5.42 15.76 21.04
C ALA A 233 4.57 15.06 22.10
N HIS A 234 4.78 13.76 22.29
CA HIS A 234 4.19 12.96 23.34
C HIS A 234 5.27 12.52 24.36
N PRO A 235 4.98 12.49 25.67
CA PRO A 235 5.96 12.11 26.71
C PRO A 235 6.33 10.62 26.70
N PHE A 236 5.72 9.82 25.81
CA PHE A 236 6.02 8.42 25.56
C PHE A 236 6.12 8.18 24.05
N ASP A 237 7.23 7.60 23.60
CA ASP A 237 7.60 7.33 22.20
C ASP A 237 8.17 5.90 22.06
N PHE A 238 7.67 4.97 22.87
CA PHE A 238 8.27 3.63 23.07
C PHE A 238 9.75 3.66 23.48
N ASN A 239 10.30 4.82 23.86
CA ASN A 239 11.71 5.02 24.23
C ASN A 239 12.69 4.50 23.16
N GLY A 240 12.34 4.61 21.88
CA GLY A 240 13.16 4.05 20.80
C GLY A 240 13.06 2.53 20.63
N ASN A 241 12.17 1.84 21.37
CA ASN A 241 11.97 0.40 21.24
C ASN A 241 11.10 0.06 20.02
N TRP A 242 11.78 -0.06 18.87
CA TRP A 242 11.16 -0.40 17.58
C TRP A 242 10.38 -1.72 17.56
N PRO A 243 10.91 -2.83 18.10
CA PRO A 243 10.14 -4.07 18.20
C PRO A 243 8.77 -3.90 18.88
N ASP A 244 8.74 -3.25 20.05
CA ASP A 244 7.49 -3.04 20.78
C ASP A 244 6.52 -2.12 20.03
N PHE A 245 7.02 -1.07 19.38
CA PHE A 245 6.20 -0.19 18.54
C PHE A 245 5.62 -0.92 17.32
N GLY A 246 6.42 -1.79 16.70
CA GLY A 246 5.99 -2.64 15.59
C GLY A 246 4.89 -3.63 16.00
N GLU A 247 5.02 -4.26 17.17
CA GLU A 247 3.99 -5.16 17.72
C GLU A 247 2.69 -4.40 18.02
N PHE A 248 2.80 -3.21 18.63
CA PHE A 248 1.66 -2.32 18.88
C PHE A 248 0.94 -1.93 17.60
N ARG A 249 1.67 -1.44 16.58
CA ARG A 249 1.13 -1.09 15.26
C ARG A 249 0.43 -2.28 14.61
N THR A 250 1.08 -3.45 14.62
CA THR A 250 0.54 -4.67 14.00
C THR A 250 -0.80 -5.05 14.61
N ALA A 251 -0.92 -4.99 15.93
CA ALA A 251 -2.15 -5.37 16.62
C ALA A 251 -3.30 -4.40 16.32
N LEU A 252 -3.04 -3.09 16.29
CA LEU A 252 -4.03 -2.07 15.95
C LEU A 252 -4.43 -2.12 14.48
N LEU A 253 -3.50 -2.31 13.56
CA LEU A 253 -3.81 -2.43 12.12
C LEU A 253 -4.67 -3.66 11.82
N ARG A 254 -4.50 -4.77 12.56
CA ARG A 254 -5.42 -5.91 12.43
C ARG A 254 -6.85 -5.55 12.81
N TRP A 255 -7.02 -4.85 13.93
CA TRP A 255 -8.36 -4.37 14.31
C TRP A 255 -8.94 -3.38 13.30
N ILE A 256 -8.12 -2.42 12.83
CA ILE A 256 -8.56 -1.41 11.86
C ILE A 256 -9.04 -2.08 10.57
N ASN A 257 -8.28 -3.04 10.05
CA ASN A 257 -8.58 -3.69 8.78
C ASN A 257 -9.67 -4.77 8.89
N ASP A 258 -9.89 -5.36 10.08
CA ASP A 258 -10.96 -6.35 10.30
C ASP A 258 -12.32 -5.69 10.62
N GLY A 259 -12.33 -4.36 10.85
CA GLY A 259 -13.52 -3.57 11.22
C GLY A 259 -14.17 -2.80 10.05
N ASP A 260 -13.70 -2.99 8.82
CA ASP A 260 -14.25 -2.41 7.58
C ASP A 260 -15.11 -3.42 6.78
#